data_AF-A0A0D2JAW3-F1
#
_entry.id   AF-A0A0D2JAW3-F1
#
_cell.length_a   1.000
_cell.length_b   1.000
_cell.length_c   1.000
_cell.angle_alpha   90.00
_cell.angle_beta   90.00
_cell.angle_gamma   90.00
#
_symmetry.space_group_name_H-M   'P 1'
#
loop_
_entity.id
_entity.type
_entity.pdbx_description
1 polymer ?
#
loop_
_entity_poly.entity_id
_entity_poly.type
_entity_poly.pdbx_seq_one_letter_code
_entity_poly.pdbx_strand_id
1 'polypeptide(L)' 'MTWKCSNCGYTFSAEKPPEKCPACQVKCEFLDVSCYTPDCQGQPGDPRLR' A
#
# COMPACT_ATOMS: atom_id res chain seq x y z
N MET A 1 8.95 -4.49 -6.04
CA MET A 1 7.92 -3.44 -6.11
C MET A 1 6.68 -3.95 -5.40
N THR A 2 6.04 -3.09 -4.62
CA THR A 2 4.89 -3.44 -3.80
C THR A 2 3.73 -2.64 -4.34
N TRP A 3 2.65 -3.31 -4.70
CA TRP A 3 1.50 -2.72 -5.35
C TRP A 3 0.31 -2.74 -4.42
N LYS A 4 -0.32 -1.58 -4.21
CA LYS A 4 -1.56 -1.46 -3.46
C LYS A 4 -2.71 -1.15 -4.41
N CYS A 5 -3.75 -1.98 -4.34
CA CYS A 5 -4.98 -1.76 -5.07
C CYS A 5 -5.70 -0.52 -4.52
N SER A 6 -6.02 0.44 -5.39
CA SER A 6 -6.72 1.67 -4.99
C SER A 6 -8.21 1.44 -4.69
N ASN A 7 -8.78 0.34 -5.18
CA ASN A 7 -10.19 0.00 -5.00
C ASN A 7 -10.46 -0.72 -3.66
N CYS A 8 -9.74 -1.81 -3.40
CA CYS A 8 -9.95 -2.63 -2.19
C CYS A 8 -8.84 -2.52 -1.15
N GLY A 9 -7.73 -1.83 -1.43
CA GLY A 9 -6.59 -1.72 -0.51
C GLY A 9 -5.68 -2.95 -0.45
N TYR A 10 -5.94 -3.99 -1.25
CA TYR A 10 -5.11 -5.20 -1.28
C TYR A 10 -3.67 -4.88 -1.71
N THR A 11 -2.69 -5.35 -0.94
CA THR A 11 -1.27 -5.06 -1.17
C THR A 11 -0.53 -6.36 -1.48
N PHE A 12 0.29 -6.37 -2.54
CA PHE A 12 1.06 -7.55 -2.95
C PHE A 12 2.40 -7.15 -3.58
N SER A 13 3.36 -8.07 -3.52
CA SER A 13 4.71 -7.87 -4.04
C SER A 13 4.82 -8.50 -5.43
N ALA A 14 5.07 -7.69 -6.45
CA ALA A 14 5.24 -8.18 -7.83
C ALA A 14 6.11 -7.22 -8.64
N GLU A 15 6.70 -7.72 -9.73
CA GLU A 15 7.51 -6.93 -10.65
C GLU A 15 6.67 -5.93 -11.44
N LYS A 16 5.43 -6.31 -11.79
CA LYS A 16 4.46 -5.48 -12.52
C LYS A 16 3.04 -5.73 -11.99
N PRO A 17 2.18 -4.71 -11.95
CA PRO A 17 0.79 -4.88 -11.52
C PRO A 17 -0.03 -5.52 -12.66
N PRO A 18 -0.98 -6.42 -12.35
CA PRO A 18 -1.91 -6.96 -13.33
C PRO A 18 -2.98 -5.93 -13.72
N GLU A 19 -3.68 -6.10 -14.84
CA GLU A 19 -4.83 -5.24 -15.19
C GLU A 19 -6.02 -5.43 -14.21
N LYS A 20 -6.17 -6.63 -13.64
CA LYS A 20 -7.24 -6.96 -12.70
C LYS A 20 -6.67 -7.34 -11.34
N CYS A 21 -7.26 -6.83 -10.27
CA CYS A 21 -6.84 -7.18 -8.92
C CYS A 21 -7.17 -8.64 -8.59
N PRO A 22 -6.24 -9.42 -8.02
CA PRO A 22 -6.52 -10.79 -7.62
C PRO A 22 -7.51 -10.89 -6.45
N ALA A 23 -7.66 -9.83 -5.64
CA ALA A 23 -8.55 -9.83 -4.48
C ALA A 23 -9.99 -9.43 -4.83
N CYS A 24 -10.17 -8.35 -5.60
CA CYS A 24 -11.51 -7.87 -5.98
C CYS A 24 -11.92 -8.20 -7.42
N GLN A 25 -11.01 -8.79 -8.22
CA GLN A 25 -11.25 -9.26 -9.60
C GLN A 25 -11.77 -8.20 -10.59
N VAL A 26 -11.66 -6.93 -10.24
CA VAL A 26 -12.03 -5.79 -11.09
C VAL A 26 -10.79 -5.10 -11.67
N LYS A 27 -10.98 -4.34 -12.77
CA LYS A 27 -9.97 -3.43 -13.29
C LYS A 27 -9.84 -2.24 -12.35
N CYS A 28 -8.65 -2.00 -11.83
CA CYS A 28 -8.37 -0.92 -10.91
C CYS A 28 -6.90 -0.49 -11.01
N GLU A 29 -6.62 0.73 -10.59
CA GLU A 29 -5.27 1.28 -10.57
C GLU A 29 -4.47 0.78 -9.36
N PHE A 30 -3.21 0.45 -9.59
CA PHE A 30 -2.27 -0.01 -8.58
C PHE A 30 -1.25 1.07 -8.28
N LEU A 31 -1.17 1.44 -7.01
CA LEU A 31 -0.20 2.39 -6.49
C LEU A 31 1.07 1.62 -6.11
N ASP A 32 2.23 2.03 -6.63
CA ASP A 32 3.51 1.53 -6.13
C ASP A 32 3.74 2.12 -4.74
N VAL A 33 3.68 1.24 -3.74
CA VAL A 33 3.98 1.52 -2.35
C VAL A 33 5.32 0.89 -1.94
N SER A 34 6.14 0.44 -2.91
CA SER A 34 7.46 -0.14 -2.66
C SER A 34 8.40 0.84 -1.96
N CYS A 35 8.21 2.15 -2.17
CA CYS A 35 8.96 3.23 -1.53
C CYS A 35 8.24 3.80 -0.29
N TYR A 36 7.03 3.31 0.03
CA TYR A 36 6.21 3.80 1.13
C TYR A 36 6.25 2.91 2.38
N THR A 37 7.23 2.02 2.49
CA THR A 37 7.65 1.51 3.79
C THR A 37 8.83 2.32 4.32
N PRO A 38 8.63 3.52 4.88
CA PRO A 38 9.25 3.84 6.15
C PRO A 38 8.27 3.41 7.25
N ASP A 39 8.73 3.35 8.49
CA ASP A 39 7.99 3.97 9.60
C ASP A 39 6.95 4.98 9.05
N CYS A 40 5.69 4.56 8.97
CA CYS A 40 4.60 5.45 8.59
C CYS A 40 4.61 6.48 9.71
N GLN A 41 5.11 7.69 9.42
CA GLN A 41 5.38 8.80 10.33
C GLN A 41 4.11 9.18 11.09
N GLY A 42 3.78 8.34 12.06
CA GLY A 42 2.81 8.53 13.09
C GLY A 42 3.57 9.02 14.31
N GLN A 43 4.01 10.28 14.21
CA GLN A 43 4.32 11.18 15.32
C GLN A 43 5.62 10.86 16.09
N PRO A 44 6.64 11.74 16.12
CA PRO A 44 7.61 11.70 17.21
C PRO A 44 6.84 11.83 18.52
N GLY A 45 7.14 10.94 19.48
CA GLY A 45 6.34 10.67 20.67
C GLY A 45 5.61 11.87 21.27
N ASP A 46 4.31 11.69 21.50
CA ASP A 46 3.49 12.66 22.21
C ASP A 46 4.09 12.90 23.62
N PRO A 47 4.45 14.15 23.99
CA PRO A 47 5.10 14.45 25.26
C PRO A 47 4.20 14.28 26.49
N ARG A 48 2.95 13.83 26.34
CA ARG A 48 2.02 13.54 27.45
C ARG A 48 2.07 12.10 27.95
N LEU A 49 2.92 11.25 27.37
CA LEU A 49 3.25 9.94 27.93
C LEU A 49 4.42 10.07 28.93
N ARG A 50 4.19 10.86 30.00
CA ARG A 50 5.11 11.05 31.14
C ARG A 50 4.40 10.71 32.44
#